data_AF-A0A1Q7JVA0-F1
#
_entry.id   AF-A0A1Q7JVA0-F1
#
_cell.length_a   1.000
_cell.length_b   1.000
_cell.length_c   1.000
_cell.angle_alpha   90.00
_cell.angle_beta   90.00
_cell.angle_gamma   90.00
#
_symmetry.space_group_name_H-M   'P 1'
#
loop_
_entity.id
_entity.type
_entity.pdbx_description
1 polymer ?
#
loop_
_entity_poly.entity_id
_entity_poly.type
_entity_poly.pdbx_seq_one_letter_code
_entity_poly.pdbx_strand_id
1 'polypeptide(L)'
;MFARSVSFHLKPGRAAEFTRLLDTDVIPVLRKQKGFQDEIAFVAPGGADAVAISMWDLKENADTYARGAYAGVLKTLATVVEGTPQVQPYEVSNSTFHKIAAHVTA
;
A
#
# COMPACT_ATOMS: atom_id res chain seq x y z
N MET A 1 3.92 3.17 14.67
CA MET A 1 3.25 2.94 13.38
C MET A 1 4.19 3.32 12.26
N PHE A 2 4.32 2.43 11.28
CA PHE A 2 5.17 2.54 10.12
C PHE A 2 4.32 2.59 8.84
N ALA A 3 4.78 3.28 7.81
CA ALA A 3 4.09 3.35 6.54
C ALA A 3 5.01 2.97 5.37
N ARG A 4 4.41 2.41 4.32
CA ARG A 4 5.05 2.27 3.01
C ARG A 4 4.22 3.03 1.99
N SER A 5 4.82 4.00 1.33
CA SER A 5 4.28 4.62 0.13
C SER A 5 4.77 3.86 -1.09
N VAL A 6 3.88 3.53 -2.01
CA VAL A 6 4.21 2.85 -3.26
C VAL A 6 3.70 3.68 -4.43
N SER A 7 4.60 4.05 -5.32
CA SER A 7 4.27 4.78 -6.55
C SER A 7 4.21 3.82 -7.73
N PHE A 8 3.14 3.93 -8.51
CA PHE A 8 2.85 3.10 -9.68
C PHE A 8 2.71 3.97 -10.92
N HIS A 9 3.30 3.52 -12.02
CA HIS A 9 2.90 3.93 -13.36
C HIS A 9 1.86 2.92 -13.86
N LEU A 10 0.68 3.39 -14.22
CA LEU A 10 -0.41 2.57 -14.72
C LEU A 10 -0.35 2.49 -16.23
N LYS A 11 -0.66 1.31 -16.76
CA LYS A 11 -0.84 1.14 -18.21
C LYS A 11 -2.01 2.01 -18.69
N PRO A 12 -1.95 2.54 -19.93
CA PRO A 12 -3.01 3.37 -20.48
C PRO A 12 -4.41 2.75 -20.34
N GLY A 13 -5.34 3.52 -19.78
CA GLY A 13 -6.75 3.11 -19.62
C GLY A 13 -7.01 2.04 -18.53
N ARG A 14 -6.02 1.72 -17.68
CA ARG A 14 -6.17 0.65 -16.66
C ARG A 14 -6.48 1.14 -15.24
N ALA A 15 -6.64 2.45 -15.04
CA ALA A 15 -6.94 3.02 -13.71
C ALA A 15 -8.13 2.35 -12.99
N ALA A 16 -9.26 2.15 -13.67
CA ALA A 16 -10.44 1.52 -13.07
C ALA A 16 -10.19 0.05 -12.70
N GLU A 17 -9.43 -0.69 -13.53
CA GLU A 17 -9.06 -2.07 -13.23
C GLU A 17 -8.05 -2.17 -12.11
N PHE A 18 -7.10 -1.22 -12.02
CA PHE A 18 -6.19 -1.09 -10.90
C PHE A 18 -6.95 -0.91 -9.58
N THR A 19 -7.90 0.02 -9.51
CA THR A 19 -8.75 0.22 -8.32
C THR A 19 -9.55 -1.05 -7.98
N ARG A 20 -10.09 -1.74 -8.98
CA ARG A 20 -10.82 -3.00 -8.77
C ARG A 20 -9.91 -4.08 -8.17
N LEU A 21 -8.74 -4.34 -8.77
CA LEU A 21 -7.78 -5.33 -8.28
C LEU A 21 -7.25 -4.99 -6.89
N LEU A 22 -7.09 -3.70 -6.59
CA LEU A 22 -6.71 -3.27 -5.26
C LEU A 22 -7.75 -3.73 -4.21
N ASP A 23 -9.04 -3.50 -4.48
CA ASP A 23 -10.13 -3.87 -3.58
C ASP A 23 -10.37 -5.39 -3.51
N THR A 24 -10.37 -6.07 -4.66
CA THR A 24 -10.76 -7.49 -4.72
C THR A 24 -9.65 -8.46 -4.35
N ASP A 25 -8.39 -8.10 -4.61
CA ASP A 25 -7.26 -9.03 -4.52
C ASP A 25 -6.17 -8.54 -3.56
N VAL A 26 -5.80 -7.26 -3.60
CA VAL A 26 -4.66 -6.75 -2.81
C VAL A 26 -5.05 -6.49 -1.35
N ILE A 27 -6.08 -5.69 -1.09
CA ILE A 27 -6.51 -5.35 0.28
C ILE A 27 -6.85 -6.60 1.10
N PRO A 28 -7.53 -7.64 0.56
CA PRO A 28 -7.73 -8.89 1.30
C PRO A 28 -6.43 -9.62 1.67
N VAL A 29 -5.38 -9.53 0.85
CA VAL A 29 -4.06 -10.07 1.19
C VAL A 29 -3.40 -9.25 2.29
N LEU A 30 -3.47 -7.93 2.21
CA LEU A 30 -2.94 -7.01 3.22
C LEU A 30 -3.58 -7.24 4.58
N ARG A 31 -4.91 -7.35 4.64
CA ARG A 31 -5.67 -7.61 5.88
C ARG A 31 -5.30 -8.92 6.58
N LYS A 32 -4.74 -9.89 5.86
CA LYS A 32 -4.25 -11.15 6.44
C LYS A 32 -2.84 -11.03 7.03
N GLN A 33 -2.10 -9.97 6.71
CA GLN A 33 -0.76 -9.77 7.21
C GLN A 33 -0.80 -9.29 8.66
N LYS A 34 0.07 -9.85 9.50
CA LYS A 34 0.22 -9.42 10.88
C LYS A 34 0.55 -7.93 10.91
N GLY A 35 -0.16 -7.18 11.75
CA GLY A 35 0.13 -5.76 12.00
C GLY A 35 -0.25 -4.81 10.87
N PHE A 36 -0.89 -5.26 9.79
CA PHE A 36 -1.53 -4.34 8.84
C PHE A 36 -2.62 -3.54 9.56
N GLN A 37 -2.68 -2.23 9.32
CA GLN A 37 -3.63 -1.33 9.96
C GLN A 37 -4.59 -0.71 8.95
N ASP A 38 -4.08 -0.22 7.81
CA ASP A 38 -4.89 0.52 6.84
C ASP A 38 -4.19 0.64 5.48
N GLU A 39 -4.97 0.99 4.45
CA GLU A 39 -4.50 1.30 3.10
C GLU A 39 -5.23 2.53 2.56
N ILE A 40 -4.47 3.50 2.03
CA ILE A 40 -5.02 4.65 1.32
C ILE A 40 -4.42 4.68 -0.08
N ALA A 41 -5.26 4.65 -1.11
CA ALA A 41 -4.82 4.70 -2.49
C ALA A 41 -5.39 5.91 -3.24
N PHE A 42 -4.55 6.47 -4.11
CA PHE A 42 -4.83 7.63 -4.94
C PHE A 42 -4.54 7.25 -6.39
N VAL A 43 -5.41 7.70 -7.29
CA VAL A 43 -5.15 7.68 -8.73
C VAL A 43 -5.00 9.13 -9.17
N ALA A 44 -3.90 9.45 -9.84
CA ALA A 44 -3.63 10.79 -10.32
C ALA A 44 -4.67 11.21 -11.37
N PRO A 45 -4.94 12.52 -11.53
CA PRO A 45 -5.73 13.01 -12.64
C PRO A 45 -5.20 12.48 -13.98
N GLY A 46 -6.09 11.99 -14.84
CA GLY A 46 -5.70 11.35 -16.11
C GLY A 46 -5.36 9.85 -16.01
N GLY A 47 -5.22 9.31 -14.79
CA GLY A 47 -5.14 7.86 -14.56
C GLY A 47 -3.84 7.18 -15.00
N ALA A 48 -2.80 7.96 -15.29
CA ALA A 48 -1.49 7.44 -15.67
C ALA A 48 -0.66 7.00 -14.45
N ASP A 49 -0.86 7.63 -13.30
CA ASP A 49 -0.10 7.34 -12.08
C ASP A 49 -1.03 7.01 -10.92
N ALA A 50 -0.53 6.22 -9.98
CA ALA A 50 -1.19 5.95 -8.72
C ALA A 50 -0.19 5.92 -7.56
N VAL A 51 -0.67 6.23 -6.36
CA VAL A 51 0.08 6.09 -5.11
C VAL A 51 -0.77 5.29 -4.15
N ALA A 52 -0.19 4.27 -3.52
CA ALA A 52 -0.84 3.52 -2.46
C ALA A 52 0.02 3.57 -1.19
N ILE A 53 -0.60 3.91 -0.06
CA ILE A 53 0.05 4.05 1.24
C ILE A 53 -0.54 3.00 2.18
N SER A 54 0.31 2.05 2.56
CA SER A 54 -0.01 1.02 3.55
C SER A 54 0.51 1.40 4.93
N MET A 55 -0.31 1.20 5.96
CA MET A 55 0.01 1.50 7.36
C MET A 55 0.15 0.22 8.18
N TRP A 56 1.15 0.18 9.05
CA TRP A 56 1.57 -1.00 9.79
C TRP A 56 1.87 -0.65 11.25
N ASP A 57 1.51 -1.54 12.16
CA ASP A 57 1.75 -1.38 13.59
C ASP A 57 3.25 -1.15 13.89
N LEU A 58 4.09 -2.05 13.36
CA LEU A 58 5.55 -2.06 13.52
C LEU A 58 6.25 -2.17 12.18
N LYS A 59 7.48 -1.66 12.09
CA LYS A 59 8.32 -1.78 10.90
C LYS A 59 8.58 -3.25 10.52
N GLU A 60 8.79 -4.12 11.50
CA GLU A 60 9.08 -5.55 11.31
C GLU A 60 7.91 -6.29 10.65
N ASN A 61 6.68 -5.87 10.92
CA ASN A 61 5.47 -6.39 10.27
C ASN A 61 5.48 -6.03 8.77
N ALA A 62 5.78 -4.77 8.46
CA ALA A 62 5.89 -4.29 7.08
C ALA A 62 7.03 -4.98 6.31
N ASP A 63 8.19 -5.19 6.94
CA ASP A 63 9.35 -5.87 6.35
C ASP A 63 9.11 -7.37 6.14
N THR A 64 8.33 -8.01 7.01
CA THR A 64 7.89 -9.40 6.84
C THR A 64 6.97 -9.53 5.65
N TYR A 65 5.98 -8.63 5.51
CA TYR A 65 5.13 -8.56 4.33
C TYR A 65 5.95 -8.31 3.04
N ALA A 66 6.90 -7.36 3.08
CA ALA A 66 7.74 -7.01 1.94
C ALA A 66 8.59 -8.19 1.42
N ARG A 67 9.10 -9.05 2.31
CA ARG A 67 9.87 -10.25 1.96
C ARG A 67 9.01 -11.45 1.55
N GLY A 68 7.73 -11.45 1.94
CA GLY A 68 6.79 -12.55 1.70
C GLY A 68 5.75 -12.21 0.64
N ALA A 69 4.55 -11.84 1.09
CA ALA A 69 3.38 -11.73 0.22
C ALA A 69 3.44 -10.59 -0.81
N TYR A 70 4.36 -9.63 -0.68
CA TYR A 70 4.46 -8.50 -1.60
C TYR A 70 4.74 -8.92 -3.06
N ALA A 71 5.53 -9.96 -3.29
CA ALA A 71 5.76 -10.49 -4.63
C ALA A 71 4.47 -10.99 -5.30
N GLY A 72 3.55 -11.57 -4.52
CA GLY A 72 2.23 -11.99 -5.00
C GLY A 72 1.36 -10.79 -5.38
N VAL A 73 1.39 -9.71 -4.59
CA VAL A 73 0.70 -8.46 -4.90
C VAL A 73 1.21 -7.84 -6.20
N LEU A 74 2.53 -7.78 -6.39
CA LEU A 74 3.11 -7.29 -7.65
C LEU A 74 2.68 -8.14 -8.85
N LYS A 75 2.62 -9.47 -8.68
CA LYS A 75 2.14 -10.36 -9.73
C LYS A 75 0.68 -10.09 -10.11
N THR A 76 -0.20 -9.86 -9.13
CA THR A 76 -1.60 -9.49 -9.38
C THR A 76 -1.69 -8.18 -10.15
N LEU A 77 -0.89 -7.18 -9.79
CA LEU A 77 -0.92 -5.84 -10.40
C LEU A 77 -0.17 -5.75 -11.74
N ALA A 78 0.62 -6.75 -12.12
CA ALA A 78 1.44 -6.73 -13.35
C ALA A 78 0.61 -6.57 -14.64
N THR A 79 -0.69 -6.88 -14.61
CA THR A 79 -1.60 -6.67 -15.74
C THR A 79 -1.91 -5.19 -15.96
N VAL A 80 -1.88 -4.37 -14.91
CA VAL A 80 -2.33 -2.96 -14.92
C VAL A 80 -1.22 -1.95 -14.63
N VAL A 81 -0.08 -2.38 -14.11
CA VAL A 81 1.09 -1.52 -13.78
C VAL A 81 2.22 -1.71 -14.79
N GLU A 82 2.92 -0.62 -15.09
CA GLU A 82 4.16 -0.59 -15.87
C GLU A 82 5.39 -0.65 -14.97
N GLY A 83 6.36 -1.47 -15.36
CA GLY A 83 7.63 -1.58 -14.67
C GLY A 83 7.51 -2.04 -13.21
N THR A 84 8.54 -1.71 -12.42
CA THR A 84 8.59 -2.03 -10.99
C THR A 84 8.16 -0.81 -10.17
N PRO A 85 7.12 -0.94 -9.31
CA PRO A 85 6.71 0.14 -8.43
C PRO A 85 7.83 0.60 -7.50
N GLN A 86 7.90 1.90 -7.25
CA GLN A 86 8.85 2.48 -6.30
C GLN A 86 8.27 2.41 -4.89
N VAL A 87 9.03 1.91 -3.92
CA VAL A 87 8.58 1.76 -2.53
C VAL A 87 9.42 2.66 -1.64
N GLN A 88 8.76 3.51 -0.86
CA GLN A 88 9.40 4.42 0.08
C GLN A 88 8.87 4.17 1.51
N PRO A 89 9.73 3.80 2.46
CA PRO A 89 9.36 3.63 3.86
C PRO A 89 9.30 4.96 4.63
N TYR A 90 8.40 5.03 5.63
CA TYR A 90 8.25 6.20 6.49
C TYR A 90 7.88 5.81 7.93
N GLU A 91 8.40 6.55 8.91
CA GLU A 91 7.83 6.61 10.25
C GLU A 91 6.65 7.59 10.23
N VAL A 92 5.49 7.17 10.73
CA VAL A 92 4.30 8.05 10.70
C VAL A 92 4.38 9.05 11.85
N SER A 93 4.49 10.33 11.50
CA SER A 93 4.52 11.42 12.49
C SER A 93 3.12 11.79 13.01
N ASN A 94 2.14 11.96 12.10
CA ASN A 94 0.78 12.38 12.45
C ASN A 94 -0.26 11.88 11.43
N SER A 95 -1.52 11.73 11.86
CA SER A 95 -2.68 11.45 11.00
C SER A 95 -3.96 12.00 11.61
N THR A 96 -4.81 12.63 10.80
CA THR A 96 -6.12 13.15 11.20
C THR A 96 -7.27 12.20 10.84
N PHE A 97 -7.04 11.27 9.90
CA PHE A 97 -8.02 10.25 9.49
C PHE A 97 -7.95 9.00 10.38
N HIS A 98 -6.74 8.63 10.81
CA HIS A 98 -6.50 7.45 11.63
C HIS A 98 -6.09 7.89 13.04
N LYS A 99 -6.78 7.42 14.09
CA LYS A 99 -6.36 7.67 15.48
C LYS A 99 -5.07 6.89 15.72
N ILE A 100 -3.94 7.56 15.56
CA ILE A 100 -2.67 7.05 16.07
C ILE A 100 -2.89 6.88 17.58
N ALA A 101 -2.86 5.63 18.06
CA ALA A 101 -2.88 5.38 19.49
C ALA A 101 -1.71 6.19 20.08
N ALA A 102 -2.02 7.17 20.93
CA ALA A 102 -1.02 8.02 21.53
C ALA A 102 0.01 7.12 22.21
N HIS A 103 1.30 7.37 21.94
CA HIS A 103 2.37 6.69 22.64
C HIS A 103 2.21 7.01 24.13
N VAL A 104 1.80 6.01 24.93
CA VAL A 104 1.89 6.13 26.39
C VAL A 104 3.36 5.95 26.71
N THR A 105 4.06 7.06 26.94
CA THR A 105 5.34 7.03 27.63
C THR A 105 5.06 6.69 29.09
N ALA A 106 5.68 5.62 29.57
CA ALA A 106 5.66 5.20 30.97
C ALA A 106 6.32 6.24 31.89
#